data_AF-A0A537IQK0-F1
#
_entry.id   AF-A0A537IQK0-F1
#
_cell.length_a   1.000
_cell.length_b   1.000
_cell.length_c   1.000
_cell.angle_alpha   90.00
_cell.angle_beta   90.00
_cell.angle_gamma   90.00
#
_symmetry.space_group_name_H-M   'P 1'
#
loop_
_entity.id
_entity.type
_entity.pdbx_description
1 polymer ?
#
loop_
_entity_poly.entity_id
_entity_poly.type
_entity_poly.pdbx_seq_one_letter_code
_entity_poly.pdbx_strand_id
1 'polypeptide(L)'
;MFLSLDFIYLPSRDFDATLEYYTKRLGAELVWKVRGMGTVVAHVKPAGSGPALLLSEHLEGAVPILIYRVADFKKTVTDLKSHGVKGTQLEIPHGPCFSFEAHGGQRLAVYELVRPEAATMFEGRIDP
;
A
#
# COMPACT_ATOMS: atom_id res chain seq x y z
N MET A 1 16.74 6.82 3.19
CA MET A 1 17.12 5.45 2.73
C MET A 1 16.02 4.48 3.14
N PHE A 2 15.70 3.49 2.31
CA PHE A 2 14.57 2.58 2.51
C PHE A 2 14.90 1.49 3.54
N LEU A 3 13.97 1.20 4.45
CA LEU A 3 14.13 0.21 5.52
C LEU A 3 13.53 -1.13 5.14
N SER A 4 12.22 -1.16 4.83
CA SER A 4 11.46 -2.37 4.52
C SER A 4 10.38 -2.07 3.48
N LEU A 5 10.06 -3.06 2.65
CA LEU A 5 8.86 -3.04 1.83
C LEU A 5 7.71 -3.57 2.69
N ASP A 6 6.82 -2.68 3.11
CA ASP A 6 5.75 -3.05 4.04
C ASP A 6 4.45 -3.36 3.31
N PHE A 7 4.17 -2.64 2.22
CA PHE A 7 2.94 -2.80 1.47
C PHE A 7 3.20 -2.89 -0.03
N ILE A 8 2.43 -3.74 -0.70
CA ILE A 8 2.25 -3.72 -2.15
C ILE A 8 0.79 -3.32 -2.40
N TYR A 9 0.59 -2.13 -2.97
CA TYR A 9 -0.75 -1.61 -3.26
C TYR A 9 -1.14 -1.96 -4.71
N LEU A 10 -2.11 -2.85 -4.84
CA LEU A 10 -2.45 -3.56 -6.07
C LEU A 10 -3.75 -3.01 -6.68
N PRO A 11 -3.75 -2.63 -7.97
CA PRO A 11 -4.98 -2.28 -8.66
C PRO A 11 -5.87 -3.51 -8.86
N SER A 12 -7.17 -3.33 -8.65
CA SER A 12 -8.16 -4.40 -8.66
C SER A 12 -9.45 -3.94 -9.34
N ARG A 13 -9.53 -4.06 -10.67
CA ARG A 13 -10.69 -3.61 -11.47
C ARG A 13 -11.98 -4.36 -11.16
N ASP A 14 -11.87 -5.68 -11.04
CA ASP A 14 -12.95 -6.53 -10.52
C ASP A 14 -12.55 -6.95 -9.11
N PHE A 15 -13.02 -6.18 -8.14
CA PHE A 15 -12.58 -6.33 -6.74
C PHE A 15 -12.92 -7.70 -6.18
N ASP A 16 -14.16 -8.15 -6.36
CA ASP A 16 -14.62 -9.40 -5.78
C ASP A 16 -13.94 -10.61 -6.43
N ALA A 17 -13.80 -10.62 -7.76
CA ALA A 17 -13.08 -11.69 -8.45
C ALA A 17 -11.59 -11.73 -8.05
N THR A 18 -10.97 -10.57 -7.88
CA THR A 18 -9.57 -10.48 -7.43
C THR A 18 -9.43 -11.00 -6.01
N LEU A 19 -10.31 -10.59 -5.09
CA LEU A 19 -10.28 -11.06 -3.71
C LEU A 19 -10.51 -12.57 -3.61
N GLU A 20 -11.45 -13.13 -4.37
CA GLU A 20 -11.67 -14.57 -4.46
C GLU A 20 -10.40 -15.28 -4.95
N TYR A 21 -9.75 -14.76 -6.00
CA TYR A 21 -8.53 -15.35 -6.53
C TYR A 21 -7.42 -15.42 -5.48
N TYR A 22 -7.12 -14.32 -4.79
CA TYR A 22 -6.09 -14.31 -3.74
C TYR A 22 -6.44 -15.26 -2.60
N THR A 23 -7.68 -15.24 -2.11
CA THR A 23 -8.05 -15.97 -0.90
C THR A 23 -8.38 -17.44 -1.13
N LYS A 24 -9.03 -17.78 -2.24
CA LYS A 24 -9.50 -19.14 -2.56
C LYS A 24 -8.58 -19.90 -3.50
N ARG A 25 -7.81 -19.22 -4.35
CA ARG A 25 -6.89 -19.89 -5.30
C ARG A 25 -5.44 -19.84 -4.83
N LEU A 26 -4.98 -18.69 -4.32
CA LEU A 26 -3.60 -18.53 -3.85
C LEU A 26 -3.42 -18.84 -2.34
N GLY A 27 -4.53 -19.06 -1.63
CA GLY A 27 -4.51 -19.39 -0.20
C GLY A 27 -4.06 -18.21 0.70
N ALA A 28 -4.19 -16.97 0.23
CA ALA A 28 -3.94 -15.80 1.06
C ALA A 28 -5.02 -15.63 2.12
N GLU A 29 -4.63 -15.16 3.30
CA GLU A 29 -5.56 -14.82 4.37
C GLU A 29 -6.15 -13.43 4.12
N LEU A 30 -7.48 -13.30 4.21
CA LEU A 30 -8.13 -12.00 4.27
C LEU A 30 -8.07 -11.46 5.70
N VAL A 31 -7.28 -10.41 5.91
CA VAL A 31 -7.10 -9.80 7.24
C VAL A 31 -8.22 -8.80 7.53
N TRP A 32 -8.57 -7.97 6.53
CA TRP A 32 -9.68 -7.03 6.59
C TRP A 32 -10.11 -6.56 5.20
N LYS A 33 -11.36 -6.11 5.08
CA LYS A 33 -11.95 -5.48 3.90
C LYS A 33 -12.79 -4.30 4.36
N VAL A 34 -12.45 -3.09 3.92
CA VAL A 34 -13.13 -1.87 4.34
C VAL A 34 -13.60 -1.05 3.15
N ARG A 35 -14.78 -0.46 3.30
CA ARG A 35 -15.37 0.47 2.34
C ARG A 35 -15.35 1.87 2.92
N GLY A 36 -14.78 2.82 2.18
CA GLY A 36 -14.66 4.21 2.62
C GLY A 36 -14.34 5.13 1.46
N MET A 37 -14.79 6.39 1.53
CA MET A 37 -14.51 7.41 0.52
C MET A 37 -14.82 6.98 -0.93
N GLY A 38 -15.88 6.17 -1.12
CA GLY A 38 -16.32 5.71 -2.44
C GLY A 38 -15.49 4.57 -3.05
N THR A 39 -14.64 3.90 -2.27
CA THR A 39 -13.81 2.78 -2.73
C THR A 39 -13.75 1.64 -1.72
N VAL A 40 -13.38 0.44 -2.18
CA VAL A 40 -13.09 -0.72 -1.35
C VAL A 40 -11.59 -1.00 -1.36
N VAL A 41 -11.05 -1.26 -0.15
CA VAL A 41 -9.68 -1.73 0.03
C VAL A 41 -9.69 -2.98 0.91
N ALA A 42 -8.91 -3.99 0.53
CA ALA A 42 -8.68 -5.16 1.37
C ALA A 42 -7.20 -5.39 1.62
N HIS A 43 -6.87 -5.84 2.83
CA HIS A 43 -5.57 -6.39 3.14
C HIS A 43 -5.65 -7.91 3.08
N VAL A 44 -4.87 -8.49 2.17
CA VAL A 44 -4.65 -9.92 2.09
C VAL A 44 -3.19 -10.23 2.40
N LYS A 45 -2.97 -11.32 3.12
CA LYS A 45 -1.63 -11.78 3.51
C LYS A 45 -1.31 -13.09 2.79
N PRO A 46 -0.28 -13.11 1.93
CA PRO A 46 0.20 -14.36 1.33
C PRO A 46 0.64 -15.34 2.42
N ALA A 47 0.58 -16.65 2.14
CA ALA A 47 1.10 -17.65 3.05
C ALA A 47 2.59 -17.42 3.33
N GLY A 48 2.98 -17.36 4.61
CA GLY A 48 4.36 -17.12 5.04
C GLY A 48 4.68 -15.66 5.41
N SER A 49 5.94 -15.27 5.23
CA SER A 49 6.43 -13.92 5.50
C SER A 49 6.51 -13.08 4.22
N GLY A 50 6.05 -11.83 4.27
CA GLY A 50 6.12 -10.92 3.13
C GLY A 50 5.42 -9.58 3.41
N PRO A 51 5.45 -8.64 2.45
CA PRO A 51 4.70 -7.40 2.56
C PRO A 51 3.19 -7.68 2.58
N ALA A 52 2.44 -6.80 3.23
CA ALA A 52 0.99 -6.78 3.16
C ALA A 52 0.55 -6.46 1.73
N LEU A 53 -0.37 -7.24 1.18
CA LEU A 53 -0.97 -6.95 -0.12
C LEU A 53 -2.27 -6.18 0.10
N LEU A 54 -2.32 -4.97 -0.43
CA LEU A 54 -3.49 -4.10 -0.34
C LEU A 54 -4.18 -4.09 -1.71
N LEU A 55 -5.32 -4.75 -1.83
CA LEU A 55 -6.16 -4.74 -3.05
C LEU A 55 -7.02 -3.48 -3.04
N SER A 56 -7.05 -2.74 -4.15
CA SER A 56 -7.82 -1.50 -4.24
C SER A 56 -8.47 -1.30 -5.60
N GLU A 57 -9.74 -0.89 -5.55
CA GLU A 57 -10.56 -0.61 -6.73
C GLU A 57 -10.19 0.71 -7.42
N HIS A 58 -9.70 1.70 -6.67
CA HIS A 58 -9.48 3.05 -7.21
C HIS A 58 -8.09 3.29 -7.80
N LEU A 59 -7.19 2.32 -7.74
CA LEU A 59 -5.88 2.50 -8.36
C LEU A 59 -6.01 2.42 -9.88
N GLU A 60 -5.71 3.54 -10.53
CA GLU A 60 -5.60 3.60 -11.98
C GLU A 60 -4.40 2.78 -12.49
N GLY A 61 -4.56 2.23 -13.70
CA GLY A 61 -3.54 1.44 -14.39
C GLY A 61 -3.46 -0.02 -13.94
N ALA A 62 -2.37 -0.69 -14.33
CA ALA A 62 -2.10 -2.09 -13.98
C ALA A 62 -0.83 -2.23 -13.11
N VAL A 63 -0.10 -1.13 -12.88
CA VAL A 63 1.18 -1.14 -12.16
C VAL A 63 0.93 -0.94 -10.66
N PRO A 64 1.35 -1.89 -9.79
CA PRO A 64 1.26 -1.75 -8.34
C PRO A 64 2.13 -0.61 -7.81
N ILE A 65 1.80 -0.10 -6.62
CA ILE A 65 2.65 0.82 -5.87
C ILE A 65 3.40 0.03 -4.79
N LEU A 66 4.74 0.09 -4.81
CA LEU A 66 5.59 -0.49 -3.78
C LEU A 66 5.85 0.55 -2.69
N ILE A 67 5.37 0.29 -1.47
CA ILE A 67 5.41 1.27 -0.37
C ILE A 67 6.47 0.86 0.66
N TYR A 68 7.56 1.64 0.71
CA TYR A 68 8.71 1.42 1.57
C TYR A 68 8.64 2.26 2.85
N ARG A 69 8.96 1.64 3.99
CA ARG A 69 9.20 2.37 5.24
C ARG A 69 10.54 3.10 5.19
N VAL A 70 10.60 4.29 5.77
CA VAL A 70 11.83 5.07 5.97
C VAL A 70 11.93 5.50 7.44
N ALA A 71 13.16 5.76 7.89
CA ALA A 71 13.44 6.19 9.26
C ALA A 71 13.11 7.67 9.52
N ASP A 72 13.24 8.52 8.50
CA ASP A 72 12.97 9.95 8.56
C ASP A 72 12.35 10.38 7.22
N PHE A 73 11.07 10.71 7.26
CA PHE A 73 10.28 11.10 6.09
C PHE A 73 10.80 12.40 5.47
N LYS A 74 10.99 13.44 6.30
CA LYS A 74 11.35 14.78 5.83
C LYS A 74 12.72 14.77 5.16
N LYS A 75 13.69 14.10 5.79
CA LYS A 75 15.03 13.93 5.22
C LYS A 75 14.95 13.15 3.91
N THR A 76 14.27 12.00 3.90
CA THR A 76 14.21 11.15 2.71
C THR A 76 13.53 11.84 1.53
N VAL A 77 12.42 12.55 1.75
CA VAL A 77 11.73 13.29 0.69
C VAL A 77 12.55 14.48 0.20
N THR A 78 13.25 15.19 1.10
CA THR A 78 14.19 16.25 0.71
C THR A 78 15.29 15.71 -0.19
N ASP A 79 15.90 14.59 0.17
CA ASP A 79 16.94 13.93 -0.63
C ASP A 79 16.37 13.48 -1.98
N LEU A 80 15.20 12.83 -2.04
CA LEU A 80 14.59 12.42 -3.31
C LEU A 80 14.35 13.62 -4.23
N LYS A 81 13.80 14.71 -3.69
CA LYS A 81 13.54 15.94 -4.46
C LYS A 81 14.82 16.61 -4.95
N SER A 82 15.90 16.61 -4.16
CA SER A 82 17.19 17.18 -4.57
C SER A 82 17.82 16.41 -5.74
N HIS A 83 17.50 15.13 -5.88
CA HIS A 83 17.86 14.29 -7.03
C HIS A 83 16.84 14.36 -8.19
N GLY A 84 15.90 15.32 -8.16
CA GLY A 84 14.95 15.56 -9.25
C GLY A 84 13.70 14.66 -9.25
N VAL A 85 13.50 13.84 -8.21
CA VAL A 85 12.30 13.01 -8.09
C VAL A 85 11.07 13.89 -7.81
N LYS A 86 10.08 13.81 -8.70
CA LYS A 86 8.78 14.48 -8.55
C LYS A 86 7.74 13.47 -8.08
N GLY A 87 6.83 13.93 -7.23
CA GLY A 87 5.80 13.07 -6.66
C GLY A 87 4.81 13.85 -5.82
N THR A 88 3.89 13.11 -5.22
CA THR A 88 2.77 13.64 -4.43
C THR A 88 2.96 13.25 -2.98
N GLN A 89 2.82 14.23 -2.08
CA GLN A 89 2.75 13.98 -0.64
C GLN A 89 1.28 13.75 -0.24
N LEU A 90 1.05 12.73 0.58
CA LEU A 90 -0.26 12.31 1.08
C LEU A 90 -0.14 11.76 2.50
N GLU A 91 -1.27 11.56 3.17
CA GLU A 91 -1.33 10.84 4.45
C GLU A 91 -1.86 9.43 4.23
N ILE A 92 -1.26 8.46 4.91
CA ILE A 92 -1.80 7.11 5.08
C ILE A 92 -2.07 6.86 6.57
N PRO A 93 -2.83 5.81 6.94
CA PRO A 93 -3.12 5.53 8.34
C PRO A 93 -1.87 5.51 9.24
N HIS A 94 -0.78 4.92 8.74
CA HIS A 94 0.49 4.77 9.46
C HIS A 94 1.33 6.06 9.60
N GLY A 95 1.11 7.07 8.76
CA GLY A 95 1.96 8.25 8.73
C GLY A 95 1.98 9.05 7.43
N PRO A 96 2.89 10.04 7.31
CA PRO A 96 3.11 10.78 6.09
C PRO A 96 3.71 9.88 5.02
N CYS A 97 3.28 10.08 3.76
CA CYS A 97 3.67 9.29 2.62
C CYS A 97 4.00 10.17 1.41
N PHE A 98 4.94 9.73 0.58
CA PHE A 98 5.33 10.40 -0.65
C PHE A 98 5.37 9.37 -1.78
N SER A 99 4.44 9.49 -2.71
CA SER A 99 4.29 8.60 -3.88
C SER A 99 4.88 9.24 -5.12
N PHE A 100 5.60 8.47 -5.92
CA PHE A 100 6.27 8.96 -7.13
C PHE A 100 6.39 7.86 -8.19
N GLU A 101 6.61 8.28 -9.43
CA GLU A 101 6.97 7.39 -10.52
C GLU A 101 8.50 7.30 -10.61
N ALA A 102 9.03 6.08 -10.65
CA ALA A 102 10.43 5.78 -10.89
C ALA A 102 10.65 5.42 -12.36
N HIS A 103 11.91 5.21 -12.74
CA HIS A 103 12.28 4.91 -14.12
C HIS A 103 11.48 3.74 -14.71
N GLY A 104 10.98 3.90 -15.95
CA GLY A 104 10.22 2.86 -16.64
C GLY A 104 8.76 2.70 -16.20
N GLY A 105 8.16 3.72 -15.59
CA GLY A 105 6.74 3.71 -15.19
C GLY A 105 6.45 2.94 -13.91
N GLN A 106 7.50 2.56 -13.16
CA GLN A 106 7.36 1.88 -11.87
C GLN A 106 6.81 2.85 -10.83
N ARG A 107 5.91 2.40 -9.95
CA ARG A 107 5.29 3.26 -8.93
C ARG A 107 5.83 2.88 -7.56
N LEU A 108 6.42 3.85 -6.88
CA LEU A 108 6.98 3.69 -5.55
C LEU A 108 6.37 4.72 -4.61
N ALA A 109 6.35 4.39 -3.33
CA ALA A 109 6.09 5.36 -2.28
C ALA A 109 7.01 5.12 -1.09
N VAL A 110 7.26 6.18 -0.33
CA VAL A 110 7.96 6.10 0.96
C VAL A 110 7.07 6.66 2.06
N TYR A 111 7.09 6.04 3.24
CA TYR A 111 6.36 6.53 4.40
C TYR A 111 7.19 6.35 5.69
N GLU A 112 6.91 7.16 6.70
CA GLU A 112 7.45 6.97 8.04
C GLU A 112 6.36 6.46 8.98
N LEU A 113 6.67 5.41 9.75
CA LEU A 113 5.75 4.85 10.73
C LEU A 113 5.73 5.74 11.98
N VAL A 114 4.77 6.66 12.04
CA VAL A 114 4.55 7.54 13.20
C VAL A 114 3.30 7.15 14.00
N ARG A 115 2.44 6.29 13.44
CA ARG A 115 1.22 5.74 14.06
C ARG A 115 1.21 4.22 13.98
N PRO A 116 2.02 3.51 14.80
CA PRO A 116 2.11 2.05 14.78
C PRO A 116 0.79 1.33 15.09
N GLU A 117 -0.09 1.93 15.89
CA GLU A 117 -1.42 1.44 16.21
C GLU A 117 -2.34 1.32 14.98
N ALA A 118 -2.03 2.01 13.88
CA ALA A 118 -2.77 1.91 12.64
C ALA A 118 -2.68 0.51 11.99
N ALA A 119 -1.67 -0.29 12.33
CA ALA A 119 -1.47 -1.62 11.76
C ALA A 119 -2.65 -2.56 12.04
N THR A 120 -3.25 -2.45 13.23
CA THR A 120 -4.36 -3.31 13.68
C THR A 120 -5.72 -2.64 13.57
N MET A 121 -5.79 -1.39 13.08
CA MET A 121 -7.01 -0.55 13.10
C MET A 121 -8.22 -1.22 12.44
N PHE A 122 -8.01 -2.02 11.39
CA PHE A 122 -9.09 -2.66 10.63
C PHE A 122 -9.16 -4.17 10.82
N GLU A 123 -8.26 -4.79 11.59
CA GLU A 123 -8.19 -6.25 11.72
C GLU A 123 -9.55 -6.86 12.08
N GLY A 124 -9.95 -7.89 11.32
CA GLY A 124 -11.23 -8.58 11.49
C GLY A 124 -12.46 -7.84 10.96
N ARG A 125 -12.34 -6.57 10.53
CA ARG A 125 -13.45 -5.83 9.90
C ARG A 125 -13.60 -6.26 8.45
N ILE A 126 -14.80 -6.73 8.09
CA ILE A 126 -15.18 -7.14 6.74
C ILE A 126 -16.49 -6.44 6.39
N ASP A 127 -16.38 -5.31 5.69
CA ASP A 127 -17.54 -4.58 5.17
C ASP A 127 -18.19 -5.35 4.00
N PRO A 128 -19.47 -5.13 3.68
CA PRO A 128 -20.10 -5.72 2.50
C PRO A 128 -19.47 -5.24 1.19
#